data_AF-A0A3C0VQL4-F1
#
_entry.id   AF-A0A3C0VQL4-F1
#
_cell.length_a   1.000
_cell.length_b   1.000
_cell.length_c   1.000
_cell.angle_alpha   90.00
_cell.angle_beta   90.00
_cell.angle_gamma   90.00
#
_symmetry.space_group_name_H-M   'P 1'
#
loop_
_entity.id
_entity.type
_entity.pdbx_description
1 polymer ?
#
loop_
_entity_poly.entity_id
_entity_poly.type
_entity_poly.pdbx_seq_one_letter_code
_entity_poly.pdbx_strand_id
1 'polypeptide(L)'
;MEEKRRQPLTLEERIRRRKIKRTILIIRAFLRLFLIIAVLVFLIIGLIKLGKWIFKGHKKEEKTTVSSLDISYQDISENQVSDNTIPEPETYKSCEPAKYGFTEGYVAVSDNSTGYMWDEEILSTYGVIINVSDNKIVAARNANDRIYPASMTKVLT
;
A
#
# COMPACT_ATOMS: atom_id res chain seq x y z
N MET A 1 21.90 -24.73 -73.03
CA MET A 1 22.43 -23.62 -72.21
C MET A 1 21.44 -22.47 -72.33
N GLU A 2 20.53 -22.32 -71.38
CA GLU A 2 19.61 -21.17 -71.35
C GLU A 2 19.85 -20.36 -70.08
N GLU A 3 20.50 -19.23 -70.29
CA GLU A 3 20.86 -18.26 -69.28
C GLU A 3 19.61 -17.46 -68.88
N LYS A 4 19.02 -17.84 -67.74
CA LYS A 4 17.86 -17.18 -67.15
C LYS A 4 18.26 -15.78 -66.68
N ARG A 5 18.15 -14.80 -67.58
CA ARG A 5 18.43 -13.37 -67.33
C ARG A 5 17.62 -12.91 -66.12
N ARG A 6 18.33 -12.55 -65.04
CA ARG A 6 17.74 -12.01 -63.82
C ARG A 6 17.26 -10.59 -64.11
N GLN A 7 15.96 -10.42 -64.32
CA GLN A 7 15.36 -9.10 -64.44
C GLN A 7 15.60 -8.31 -63.14
N PRO A 8 15.97 -7.02 -63.21
CA PRO A 8 16.13 -6.21 -62.02
C PRO A 8 14.75 -6.01 -61.37
N LEU A 9 14.58 -6.51 -60.14
CA LEU A 9 13.37 -6.23 -59.35
C LEU A 9 13.13 -4.72 -59.32
N THR A 10 11.93 -4.30 -59.68
CA THR A 10 11.50 -2.91 -59.69
C THR A 10 11.69 -2.30 -58.29
N LEU A 11 11.98 -1.00 -58.22
CA LEU A 11 12.29 -0.32 -56.96
C LEU A 11 11.18 -0.52 -55.90
N GLU A 12 9.93 -0.59 -56.37
CA GLU A 12 8.72 -0.87 -55.60
C GLU A 12 8.76 -2.22 -54.86
N GLU A 13 9.21 -3.28 -55.54
CA GLU A 13 9.31 -4.61 -54.93
C GLU A 13 10.38 -4.68 -53.84
N ARG A 14 11.46 -3.88 -53.97
CA ARG A 14 12.51 -3.78 -52.95
C ARG A 14 12.03 -3.05 -51.70
N ILE A 15 11.24 -1.98 -51.87
CA ILE A 15 10.66 -1.21 -50.76
C ILE A 15 9.66 -2.07 -49.99
N ARG A 16 8.79 -2.82 -50.70
CA ARG A 16 7.79 -3.71 -50.07
C ARG A 16 8.42 -4.80 -49.22
N ARG A 17 9.52 -5.43 -49.70
CA ARG A 17 10.25 -6.46 -48.96
C ARG A 17 10.90 -5.96 -47.66
N ARG A 18 11.29 -4.68 -47.58
CA ARG A 18 11.85 -4.09 -46.34
C ARG A 18 10.79 -3.85 -45.28
N LYS A 19 9.57 -3.48 -45.67
CA LYS A 19 8.45 -3.23 -44.75
C LYS A 19 7.96 -4.53 -44.08
N ILE A 20 7.88 -5.62 -44.84
CA ILE A 20 7.41 -6.93 -44.36
C ILE A 20 8.35 -7.56 -43.31
N LYS A 21 9.67 -7.39 -43.45
CA LYS A 21 10.62 -7.92 -42.46
C LYS A 21 10.49 -7.29 -41.08
N ARG A 22 10.14 -5.99 -41.03
CA ARG A 22 9.95 -5.25 -39.78
C ARG A 22 8.66 -5.66 -39.08
N THR A 23 7.57 -5.87 -39.83
CA THR A 23 6.29 -6.29 -39.23
C THR A 23 6.36 -7.71 -38.66
N ILE A 24 7.06 -8.63 -39.31
CA ILE A 24 7.23 -10.01 -38.79
C ILE A 24 7.98 -10.04 -37.45
N LEU A 25 9.00 -9.20 -37.27
CA LEU A 25 9.75 -9.13 -36.02
C LEU A 25 8.89 -8.54 -34.88
N ILE A 26 8.11 -7.51 -35.18
CA ILE A 26 7.20 -6.87 -34.23
C ILE A 26 6.08 -7.85 -33.80
N ILE A 27 5.48 -8.58 -34.75
CA ILE A 27 4.46 -9.59 -34.46
C ILE A 27 5.02 -10.71 -33.56
N ARG A 28 6.25 -11.18 -33.81
CA ARG A 28 6.90 -12.17 -32.93
C ARG A 28 7.17 -11.65 -31.53
N ALA A 29 7.52 -10.37 -31.38
CA ALA A 29 7.70 -9.74 -30.07
C ALA A 29 6.37 -9.63 -29.32
N PHE A 30 5.31 -9.18 -30.00
CA PHE A 30 3.96 -9.15 -29.43
C PHE A 30 3.43 -10.53 -29.07
N LEU A 31 3.71 -11.56 -29.88
CA LEU A 31 3.32 -12.94 -29.56
C LEU A 31 3.99 -13.44 -28.27
N ARG A 32 5.28 -13.13 -28.07
CA ARG A 32 5.99 -13.47 -26.82
C ARG A 32 5.45 -12.69 -25.63
N LEU A 33 5.21 -11.39 -25.80
CA LEU A 33 4.62 -10.54 -24.76
C LEU A 33 3.21 -11.04 -24.37
N PHE A 34 2.39 -11.39 -25.37
CA PHE A 34 1.06 -11.95 -25.15
C PHE A 34 1.12 -13.29 -24.40
N LEU A 35 2.10 -14.14 -24.70
CA LEU A 35 2.31 -15.40 -23.97
C LEU A 35 2.66 -15.15 -22.50
N ILE A 36 3.55 -14.18 -22.22
CA ILE A 36 3.90 -13.78 -20.85
C ILE A 36 2.67 -13.24 -20.11
N ILE A 37 1.90 -12.35 -20.74
CA ILE A 37 0.66 -11.80 -20.16
C ILE A 37 -0.35 -12.91 -19.91
N ALA A 38 -0.52 -13.87 -20.82
CA ALA A 38 -1.43 -14.98 -20.67
C ALA A 38 -1.06 -15.87 -19.47
N VAL A 39 0.23 -16.15 -19.25
CA VAL A 39 0.71 -16.88 -18.07
C VAL A 39 0.42 -16.10 -16.78
N LEU A 40 0.64 -14.79 -16.79
CA LEU A 40 0.39 -13.92 -15.63
C LEU A 40 -1.10 -13.89 -15.26
N VAL A 41 -1.98 -13.78 -16.26
CA VAL A 41 -3.44 -13.87 -16.08
C VAL A 41 -3.85 -15.25 -15.56
N PHE A 42 -3.26 -16.34 -16.06
CA PHE A 42 -3.53 -17.69 -15.56
C PHE A 42 -3.10 -17.87 -14.10
N LEU A 43 -2.00 -17.25 -13.69
CA LEU A 43 -1.51 -17.24 -12.31
C LEU A 43 -2.49 -16.50 -11.38
N ILE A 44 -2.97 -15.34 -11.79
CA ILE A 44 -3.98 -14.55 -11.05
C ILE A 44 -5.29 -15.33 -10.91
N ILE A 45 -5.80 -15.92 -12.00
CA ILE A 45 -7.01 -16.76 -11.97
C ILE A 45 -6.79 -18.00 -11.09
N GLY A 46 -5.59 -18.59 -11.15
CA GLY A 46 -5.15 -19.70 -10.32
C GLY A 46 -5.24 -19.35 -8.83
N LEU A 47 -4.67 -18.22 -8.40
CA LEU A 47 -4.73 -17.73 -7.02
C LEU A 47 -6.18 -17.47 -6.56
N ILE A 48 -7.02 -16.88 -7.40
CA ILE A 48 -8.44 -16.63 -7.07
C ILE A 48 -9.21 -17.95 -6.89
N LYS A 49 -8.98 -18.95 -7.77
CA LYS A 49 -9.63 -20.26 -7.65
C LYS A 49 -9.05 -21.09 -6.50
N LEU A 50 -7.76 -21.00 -6.22
CA LEU A 50 -7.10 -21.70 -5.12
C LEU A 50 -7.54 -21.11 -3.76
N GLY A 51 -7.63 -19.78 -3.67
CA GLY A 51 -8.21 -19.10 -2.50
C GLY A 51 -9.67 -19.50 -2.26
N LYS A 52 -10.49 -19.58 -3.31
CA LYS A 52 -11.87 -20.09 -3.22
C LYS A 52 -11.97 -21.58 -2.87
N TRP A 53 -11.00 -22.41 -3.27
CA TRP A 53 -10.98 -23.84 -2.95
C TRP A 53 -10.57 -24.06 -1.48
N ILE A 54 -9.54 -23.36 -0.98
CA ILE A 54 -9.14 -23.44 0.43
C ILE A 54 -10.26 -22.93 1.35
N PHE A 55 -11.06 -21.94 0.91
CA PHE A 55 -12.23 -21.47 1.66
C PHE A 55 -13.48 -22.36 1.58
N LYS A 56 -13.50 -23.41 0.74
CA LYS A 56 -14.66 -24.31 0.56
C LYS A 56 -14.69 -25.48 1.55
N GLY A 57 -13.86 -25.44 2.60
CA GLY A 57 -13.72 -26.49 3.62
C GLY A 57 -14.42 -26.23 4.96
N HIS A 58 -14.90 -25.02 5.27
CA HIS A 58 -15.60 -24.74 6.53
C HIS A 58 -16.86 -23.91 6.29
N LYS A 59 -17.94 -24.58 5.88
CA LYS A 59 -19.29 -24.13 6.25
C LYS A 59 -19.59 -24.64 7.66
N LYS A 60 -19.47 -23.77 8.65
CA LYS A 60 -20.49 -23.70 9.71
C LYS A 60 -21.14 -22.34 9.59
N GLU A 61 -22.46 -22.38 9.48
CA GLU A 61 -23.31 -21.22 9.37
C GLU A 61 -23.32 -20.48 10.70
N GLU A 62 -23.04 -19.18 10.67
CA GLU A 62 -23.71 -18.23 11.53
C GLU A 62 -24.25 -17.13 10.62
N LYS A 63 -25.57 -17.14 10.43
CA LYS A 63 -26.31 -16.04 9.84
C LYS A 63 -26.20 -14.85 10.77
N THR A 64 -25.63 -13.74 10.30
CA THR A 64 -26.12 -12.42 10.69
C THR A 64 -26.07 -11.53 9.47
N THR A 65 -27.28 -11.23 8.98
CA THR A 65 -27.61 -10.21 7.99
C THR A 65 -26.96 -8.88 8.37
N VAL A 66 -25.96 -8.43 7.60
CA VAL A 66 -25.53 -7.03 7.62
C VAL A 66 -26.32 -6.32 6.54
N SER A 67 -27.41 -5.69 6.99
CA SER A 67 -28.10 -4.63 6.25
C SER A 67 -27.07 -3.62 5.76
N SER A 68 -27.10 -3.32 4.48
CA SER A 68 -26.43 -2.16 3.91
C SER A 68 -26.77 -0.92 4.73
N LEU A 69 -25.79 -0.36 5.44
CA LEU A 69 -25.88 0.99 5.97
C LEU A 69 -25.21 1.91 4.95
N ASP A 70 -26.07 2.56 4.19
CA ASP A 70 -25.80 3.73 3.39
C ASP A 70 -25.27 4.83 4.32
N ILE A 71 -23.98 5.11 4.27
CA ILE A 71 -23.39 6.20 5.06
C ILE A 71 -23.68 7.50 4.29
N SER A 72 -24.81 8.07 4.65
CA SER A 72 -25.21 9.44 4.34
C SER A 72 -24.21 10.41 4.96
N TYR A 73 -23.57 11.23 4.11
CA TYR A 73 -22.80 12.38 4.55
C TYR A 73 -23.76 13.41 5.13
N GLN A 74 -23.74 13.57 6.45
CA GLN A 74 -24.33 14.74 7.10
C GLN A 74 -23.38 15.92 6.89
N ASP A 75 -23.82 16.81 6.01
CA ASP A 75 -23.40 18.19 5.89
C ASP A 75 -23.59 18.90 7.25
N ILE A 76 -22.49 19.11 7.98
CA ILE A 76 -22.52 19.98 9.16
C ILE A 76 -22.31 21.40 8.64
N SER A 77 -23.46 22.00 8.31
CA SER A 77 -23.67 23.43 8.16
C SER A 77 -23.07 24.20 9.35
N GLU A 78 -22.12 25.07 9.00
CA GLU A 78 -21.90 26.41 9.53
C GLU A 78 -22.79 26.83 10.72
N ASN A 79 -22.21 26.97 11.92
CA ASN A 79 -22.29 28.21 12.69
C ASN A 79 -21.45 28.22 13.98
N GLN A 80 -20.92 29.42 14.25
CA GLN A 80 -20.20 29.91 15.44
C GLN A 80 -18.68 29.74 15.44
N VAL A 81 -18.04 30.60 14.63
CA VAL A 81 -16.73 31.19 14.95
C VAL A 81 -16.87 31.89 16.32
N SER A 82 -16.45 31.21 17.40
CA SER A 82 -15.94 31.91 18.56
C SER A 82 -14.47 32.16 18.31
N ASP A 83 -14.16 33.45 18.16
CA ASP A 83 -12.85 34.04 18.14
C ASP A 83 -12.08 33.66 19.41
N ASN A 84 -11.47 32.48 19.39
CA ASN A 84 -10.42 32.12 20.34
C ASN A 84 -9.10 32.37 19.63
N THR A 85 -8.65 33.62 19.72
CA THR A 85 -7.27 34.03 19.55
C THR A 85 -6.34 32.91 20.02
N ILE A 86 -5.61 32.28 19.08
CA ILE A 86 -4.58 31.30 19.37
C ILE A 86 -3.52 32.04 20.21
N PRO A 87 -3.32 31.71 21.50
CA PRO A 87 -2.22 32.30 22.24
C PRO A 87 -0.92 31.90 21.55
N GLU A 88 -0.07 32.90 21.34
CA GLU A 88 1.34 32.82 20.98
C GLU A 88 2.03 31.61 21.66
N PRO A 89 2.91 30.86 20.97
CA PRO A 89 3.47 29.63 21.51
C PRO A 89 4.22 29.93 22.82
N GLU A 90 3.60 29.54 23.93
CA GLU A 90 4.21 29.65 25.25
C GLU A 90 5.55 28.93 25.24
N THR A 91 6.58 29.68 25.65
CA THR A 91 7.92 29.15 25.88
C THR A 91 7.83 27.89 26.71
N TYR A 92 8.38 26.81 26.19
CA TYR A 92 8.44 25.48 26.80
C TYR A 92 8.89 25.60 28.27
N LYS A 93 7.95 25.42 29.22
CA LYS A 93 8.36 25.12 30.59
C LYS A 93 9.04 23.75 30.54
N SER A 94 10.35 23.78 30.74
CA SER A 94 11.14 22.58 31.01
C SER A 94 10.56 21.90 32.24
N CYS A 95 9.82 20.80 32.04
CA CYS A 95 9.38 19.95 33.12
C CYS A 95 10.61 19.24 33.72
N GLU A 96 10.78 19.36 35.04
CA GLU A 96 11.69 18.48 35.76
C GLU A 96 11.21 17.02 35.62
N PRO A 97 12.13 16.06 35.48
CA PRO A 97 11.76 14.64 35.37
C PRO A 97 11.06 14.19 36.67
N ALA A 98 9.93 13.50 36.52
CA ALA A 98 9.18 12.94 37.64
C ALA A 98 10.08 12.02 38.50
N LYS A 99 10.03 12.21 39.83
CA LYS A 99 10.91 11.54 40.81
C LYS A 99 10.74 10.02 40.94
N TYR A 100 9.70 9.45 40.36
CA TYR A 100 9.48 8.01 40.27
C TYR A 100 8.92 7.72 38.89
N GLY A 101 9.62 6.89 38.11
CA GLY A 101 9.23 6.61 36.74
C GLY A 101 8.06 5.65 36.72
N PHE A 102 6.85 6.13 36.43
CA PHE A 102 5.74 5.28 35.96
C PHE A 102 6.18 4.32 34.82
N THR A 103 7.26 4.68 34.14
CA THR A 103 7.88 3.96 33.02
C THR A 103 8.99 2.98 33.43
N GLU A 104 9.34 2.84 34.71
CA GLU A 104 10.36 1.86 35.14
C GLU A 104 9.89 0.44 34.79
N GLY A 105 10.61 -0.21 33.86
CA GLY A 105 10.27 -1.54 33.33
C GLY A 105 9.46 -1.54 32.02
N TYR A 106 8.89 -0.39 31.61
CA TYR A 106 8.18 -0.23 30.35
C TYR A 106 9.03 0.51 29.31
N VAL A 107 10.15 -0.09 28.94
CA VAL A 107 11.02 0.43 27.87
C VAL A 107 10.74 -0.35 26.60
N ALA A 108 10.13 0.31 25.63
CA ALA A 108 9.92 -0.26 24.31
C ALA A 108 11.25 -0.33 23.55
N VAL A 109 11.61 -1.51 23.03
CA VAL A 109 12.88 -1.74 22.33
C VAL A 109 12.62 -1.96 20.84
N SER A 110 13.28 -1.16 20.00
CA SER A 110 13.37 -1.41 18.55
C SER A 110 14.59 -2.26 18.22
N ASP A 111 14.47 -3.13 17.23
CA ASP A 111 15.58 -3.91 16.70
C ASP A 111 15.48 -4.04 15.16
N ASN A 112 16.37 -4.83 14.55
CA ASN A 112 16.40 -5.02 13.10
C ASN A 112 15.16 -5.74 12.54
N SER A 113 14.31 -6.31 13.40
CA SER A 113 13.06 -6.98 13.02
C SER A 113 11.83 -6.08 13.15
N THR A 114 11.98 -4.87 13.69
CA THR A 114 10.90 -3.89 13.76
C THR A 114 10.45 -3.50 12.34
N GLY A 115 9.18 -3.78 12.03
CA GLY A 115 8.54 -3.41 10.78
C GLY A 115 8.24 -1.92 10.68
N TYR A 116 8.08 -1.43 9.46
CA TYR A 116 7.54 -0.09 9.20
C TYR A 116 6.06 -0.18 8.84
N MET A 117 5.24 0.73 9.38
CA MET A 117 3.82 0.80 9.01
C MET A 117 3.65 1.71 7.79
N TRP A 118 3.17 1.15 6.68
CA TRP A 118 3.01 1.87 5.42
C TRP A 118 1.64 2.55 5.29
N ASP A 119 1.60 3.61 4.49
CA ASP A 119 0.42 4.45 4.23
C ASP A 119 -0.75 3.67 3.60
N GLU A 120 -0.45 2.59 2.88
CA GLU A 120 -1.44 1.74 2.21
C GLU A 120 -2.27 0.91 3.20
N GLU A 121 -1.75 0.67 4.41
CA GLU A 121 -2.38 -0.15 5.43
C GLU A 121 -2.94 0.68 6.59
N ILE A 122 -2.29 1.81 6.93
CA ILE A 122 -2.62 2.64 8.10
C ILE A 122 -2.70 4.12 7.72
N LEU A 123 -3.87 4.72 7.94
CA LEU A 123 -4.13 6.14 7.67
C LEU A 123 -3.44 7.09 8.67
N SER A 124 -3.11 6.60 9.87
CA SER A 124 -2.50 7.40 10.93
C SER A 124 -1.05 7.78 10.61
N THR A 125 -0.72 9.06 10.74
CA THR A 125 0.64 9.61 10.54
C THR A 125 1.65 9.10 11.56
N TYR A 126 1.19 8.74 12.76
CA TYR A 126 2.01 8.25 13.86
C TYR A 126 1.41 6.95 14.40
N GLY A 127 2.25 5.99 14.76
CA GLY A 127 1.80 4.70 15.29
C GLY A 127 2.93 3.85 15.82
N VAL A 128 2.62 3.05 16.84
CA VAL A 128 3.53 2.06 17.41
C VAL A 128 2.73 0.84 17.87
N ILE A 129 3.21 -0.36 17.54
CA ILE A 129 2.69 -1.62 18.07
C ILE A 129 3.79 -2.27 18.91
N ILE A 130 3.47 -2.56 20.16
CA ILE A 130 4.40 -3.12 21.14
C ILE A 130 3.86 -4.48 21.59
N ASN A 131 4.73 -5.49 21.60
CA ASN A 131 4.45 -6.75 22.25
C ASN A 131 4.64 -6.58 23.76
N VAL A 132 3.57 -6.80 24.53
CA VAL A 132 3.54 -6.59 25.99
C VAL A 132 4.36 -7.66 26.74
N SER A 133 4.62 -8.81 26.12
CA SER A 133 5.33 -9.91 26.80
C SER A 133 6.83 -9.66 26.93
N ASP A 134 7.43 -8.97 25.95
CA ASP A 134 8.87 -8.73 25.85
C ASP A 134 9.24 -7.26 25.59
N ASN A 135 8.25 -6.37 25.60
CA ASN A 135 8.38 -4.94 25.30
C ASN A 135 9.02 -4.61 23.94
N LYS A 136 8.95 -5.54 22.96
CA LYS A 136 9.50 -5.30 21.62
C LYS A 136 8.53 -4.55 20.73
N ILE A 137 9.08 -3.61 19.95
CA ILE A 137 8.33 -2.91 18.91
C ILE A 137 8.22 -3.81 17.68
N VAL A 138 7.00 -4.22 17.37
CA VAL A 138 6.68 -5.06 16.21
C VAL A 138 6.63 -4.23 14.93
N ALA A 139 5.98 -3.07 15.01
CA ALA A 139 5.91 -2.12 13.90
C ALA A 139 5.79 -0.69 14.40
N ALA A 140 6.36 0.26 13.67
CA ALA A 140 6.30 1.68 14.00
C ALA A 140 6.21 2.57 12.76
N ARG A 141 5.60 3.74 12.95
CA ARG A 141 5.63 4.87 12.02
C ARG A 141 5.76 6.14 12.83
N ASN A 142 6.86 6.86 12.64
CA ASN A 142 7.13 8.14 13.31
C ASN A 142 6.97 8.07 14.84
N ALA A 143 7.23 6.91 15.45
CA ALA A 143 6.91 6.63 16.86
C ALA A 143 7.72 7.48 17.87
N ASN A 144 8.88 8.00 17.46
CA ASN A 144 9.74 8.83 18.30
C ASN A 144 9.52 10.33 18.09
N ASP A 145 8.62 10.72 17.18
CA ASP A 145 8.34 12.12 16.90
C ASP A 145 7.57 12.74 18.07
N ARG A 146 7.92 13.98 18.41
CA ARG A 146 7.24 14.70 19.48
C ARG A 146 5.92 15.28 18.96
N ILE A 147 4.83 14.97 19.65
CA ILE A 147 3.48 15.46 19.32
C ILE A 147 2.82 16.13 20.52
N TYR A 148 1.82 16.97 20.27
CA TYR A 148 0.93 17.47 21.32
C TYR A 148 -0.12 16.40 21.66
N PRO A 149 -0.09 15.80 22.86
CA PRO A 149 -0.93 14.65 23.18
C PRO A 149 -2.38 15.01 23.54
N ALA A 150 -2.69 16.30 23.71
CA ALA A 150 -3.99 16.79 24.19
C ALA A 150 -4.47 15.99 25.42
N SER A 151 -5.60 15.28 25.30
CA SER A 151 -6.20 14.49 26.37
C SER A 151 -5.38 13.26 26.80
N MET A 152 -4.42 12.77 25.99
CA MET A 152 -3.58 11.62 26.33
C MET A 152 -2.59 11.89 27.47
N THR A 153 -2.35 13.17 27.81
CA THR A 153 -1.55 13.56 28.98
C THR A 153 -2.06 12.93 30.28
N LYS A 154 -3.37 12.62 30.34
CA LYS A 154 -4.01 11.94 31.47
C LYS A 154 -3.41 10.57 31.82
N VAL A 155 -2.66 9.94 30.92
CA VAL A 155 -2.01 8.65 31.18
C VAL A 155 -0.90 8.78 32.24
N LEU A 156 -0.30 9.97 32.39
CA LEU A 156 0.78 10.22 33.34
C LEU A 156 0.32 10.81 34.68
N THR A 157 -0.89 11.36 34.75
CA THR A 157 -1.46 12.00 35.96
C THR A 157 -2.32 11.05 36.75
#